data_AF-A0A4Q8UIP4-F1
#
_entry.id   AF-A0A4Q8UIP4-F1
#
_cell.length_a   1.000
_cell.length_b   1.000
_cell.length_c   1.000
_cell.angle_alpha   90.00
_cell.angle_beta   90.00
_cell.angle_gamma   90.00
#
_symmetry.space_group_name_H-M   'P 1'
#
loop_
_entity.id
_entity.type
_entity.pdbx_description
1 polymer ?
#
loop_
_entity_poly.entity_id
_entity_poly.type
_entity_poly.pdbx_seq_one_letter_code
_entity_poly.pdbx_strand_id
1 'polypeptide(L)' 'MKSFLLWIGFITLVIALTHGFITGQSIVHSLLLHPLVILLSFVLIAFGVGGLNVERKSEE' A
#
# COMPACT_ATOMS: atom_id res chain seq x y z
N MET A 1 4.50 4.19 -15.17
CA MET A 1 4.55 4.68 -13.77
C MET A 1 3.42 4.12 -12.89
N LYS A 2 2.19 3.97 -13.39
CA LYS A 2 1.04 3.53 -12.59
C LYS A 2 1.16 2.08 -12.03
N SER A 3 1.64 1.14 -12.84
CA SER A 3 1.92 -0.24 -12.38
C SER A 3 3.01 -0.32 -11.30
N PHE A 4 3.93 0.65 -11.30
CA PHE A 4 4.98 0.75 -10.28
C PHE A 4 4.42 1.19 -8.93
N LEU A 5 3.47 2.16 -8.93
CA LEU A 5 2.76 2.56 -7.71
C LEU A 5 1.95 1.41 -7.11
N LEU A 6 1.31 0.61 -7.96
CA LEU A 6 0.56 -0.58 -7.54
C LEU A 6 1.48 -1.60 -6.86
N TRP A 7 2.63 -1.90 -7.48
CA TRP A 7 3.63 -2.81 -6.92
C TRP A 7 4.20 -2.31 -5.58
N ILE A 8 4.54 -1.03 -5.47
CA ILE A 8 4.99 -0.43 -4.20
C ILE A 8 3.90 -0.55 -3.13
N GLY A 9 2.65 -0.26 -3.49
CA GLY A 9 1.50 -0.39 -2.59
C GLY A 9 1.36 -1.81 -2.02
N PHE A 10 1.48 -2.84 -2.86
CA PHE A 10 1.44 -4.23 -2.42
C PHE A 10 2.63 -4.63 -1.54
N ILE A 11 3.86 -4.25 -1.95
CA ILE A 11 5.08 -4.57 -1.18
C ILE A 11 5.00 -3.93 0.21
N THR A 12 4.63 -2.64 0.28
CA THR A 12 4.51 -1.92 1.56
C THR A 12 3.41 -2.52 2.44
N LEU A 13 2.29 -2.97 1.87
CA LEU A 13 1.23 -3.64 2.61
C LEU A 13 1.71 -4.95 3.23
N VAL A 14 2.38 -5.80 2.45
CA VAL A 14 2.89 -7.11 2.92
C VAL A 14 3.94 -6.91 4.01
N ILE A 15 4.84 -5.94 3.84
CA ILE A 15 5.87 -5.61 4.84
C ILE A 15 5.20 -5.11 6.11
N ALA A 16 4.25 -4.16 6.02
CA ALA A 16 3.54 -3.63 7.18
C ALA A 16 2.87 -4.76 7.97
N LEU A 17 2.12 -5.63 7.27
CA LEU A 17 1.45 -6.77 7.90
C LEU A 17 2.44 -7.72 8.59
N THR A 18 3.56 -8.05 7.93
CA THR A 18 4.54 -9.01 8.47
C THR A 18 5.34 -8.41 9.64
N HIS A 19 5.67 -7.12 9.55
CA HIS A 19 6.46 -6.41 10.55
C HIS A 19 5.77 -6.31 11.90
N GLY A 20 4.45 -6.13 11.90
CA GLY A 20 3.62 -6.07 13.11
C GLY A 20 3.56 -7.38 13.92
N PHE A 21 3.84 -8.53 13.30
CA PHE A 21 3.86 -9.83 13.99
C PHE A 21 5.24 -10.25 14.51
N ILE A 22 6.32 -9.77 13.88
CA ILE A 22 7.68 -10.29 14.15
C ILE A 22 8.45 -9.39 15.12
N THR A 23 8.15 -8.09 15.18
CA THR A 23 8.93 -7.13 15.96
C THR A 23 8.18 -6.61 17.18
N GLY A 24 8.79 -6.72 18.37
CA GLY A 24 8.30 -6.08 19.58
C GLY A 24 8.39 -4.56 19.44
N GLN A 25 7.28 -3.94 19.06
CA GLN A 25 7.18 -2.51 18.75
C GLN A 25 6.59 -1.71 19.91
N SER A 26 6.94 -0.43 19.99
CA SER A 26 6.33 0.46 20.97
C SER A 26 4.85 0.70 20.65
N ILE A 27 4.05 1.00 21.68
CA ILE A 27 2.61 1.22 21.53
C ILE A 27 2.26 2.34 20.53
N VAL A 28 3.10 3.37 20.42
CA VAL A 28 2.96 4.46 19.44
C VAL A 28 3.16 3.96 18.01
N HIS A 29 4.14 3.08 17.80
CA HIS A 29 4.34 2.50 16.48
C HIS A 29 3.18 1.59 16.09
N SER A 30 2.71 0.74 17.02
CA SER A 30 1.61 -0.20 16.76
C SER A 30 0.25 0.49 16.55
N LEU A 31 -0.05 1.55 17.31
CA LEU A 31 -1.36 2.24 17.23
C LEU A 31 -1.42 3.32 16.16
N LEU A 32 -0.29 3.95 15.82
CA LEU A 32 -0.28 5.19 15.05
C LEU A 32 0.45 5.03 13.73
N LEU A 33 1.70 4.54 13.75
CA LEU A 33 2.49 4.37 12.53
C LEU A 33 2.01 3.19 11.69
N HIS A 34 1.67 2.07 12.33
CA HIS A 34 1.28 0.85 11.66
C HIS A 34 -0.02 1.01 10.83
N PRO A 35 -1.12 1.59 11.37
CA PRO A 35 -2.32 1.82 10.58
C PRO A 35 -2.13 2.87 9.49
N LEU A 36 -1.25 3.85 9.70
CA LEU A 36 -0.98 4.91 8.72
C LEU A 36 -0.21 4.38 7.51
N VAL A 37 0.76 3.49 7.72
CA VAL A 37 1.47 2.80 6.62
C VAL A 37 0.51 1.90 5.83
N ILE A 38 -0.38 1.16 6.51
CA ILE A 38 -1.40 0.35 5.85
C ILE A 38 -2.35 1.22 5.00
N LEU A 39 -2.79 2.37 5.55
CA LEU A 39 -3.63 3.32 4.82
C LEU A 39 -2.91 3.87 3.58
N LEU A 40 -1.64 4.24 3.72
CA LEU A 40 -0.82 4.70 2.60
C LEU A 40 -0.69 3.63 1.51
N SER A 41 -0.48 2.37 1.90
CA SER A 41 -0.43 1.25 0.95
C SER A 41 -1.75 1.11 0.16
N PHE A 42 -2.90 1.23 0.82
CA PHE A 42 -4.19 1.22 0.12
C PHE A 42 -4.35 2.40 -0.83
N VAL A 43 -3.90 3.60 -0.47
CA VAL A 43 -3.94 4.78 -1.36
C VAL A 43 -3.07 4.53 -2.61
N LEU A 44 -1.87 3.97 -2.44
CA LEU A 44 -0.96 3.65 -3.54
C LEU A 44 -1.56 2.58 -4.48
N ILE A 45 -2.18 1.54 -3.92
CA ILE A 45 -2.88 0.52 -4.68
C ILE A 45 -4.05 1.14 -5.45
N ALA A 46 -4.89 1.96 -4.80
CA ALA A 46 -6.03 2.61 -5.44
C ALA A 46 -5.62 3.51 -6.60
N PHE A 47 -4.57 4.31 -6.43
CA PHE A 47 -4.00 5.13 -7.52
C PHE A 47 -3.46 4.28 -8.67
N GLY A 48 -2.76 3.19 -8.34
CA GLY A 48 -2.27 2.23 -9.34
C GLY A 48 -3.41 1.59 -10.13
N VAL A 49 -4.45 1.10 -9.45
CA VAL A 49 -5.60 0.42 -10.04
C VAL A 49 -6.45 1.39 -10.87
N GLY A 50 -6.76 2.57 -10.32
CA GLY A 50 -7.49 3.61 -11.05
C GLY A 50 -6.74 4.04 -12.31
N GLY A 51 -5.41 4.14 -12.23
CA GLY A 51 -4.56 4.44 -13.39
C GLY A 51 -4.60 3.36 -14.48
N LEU A 52 -4.65 2.07 -14.12
CA LEU A 52 -4.75 0.96 -15.06
C LEU A 52 -6.13 0.88 -15.72
N ASN A 53 -7.19 1.18 -14.97
CA ASN A 53 -8.56 1.12 -15.48
C ASN A 53 -8.84 2.25 -16.49
N VAL A 54 -8.23 3.43 -16.30
CA VAL A 54 -8.29 4.55 -17.26
C VAL A 54 -7.51 4.22 -18.53
N GLU A 55 -6.35 3.57 -18.43
CA GLU A 55 -5.53 3.19 -19.58
C GLU A 55 -6.25 2.18 -20.48
N ARG A 56 -6.83 1.12 -19.90
CA ARG A 56 -7.65 0.16 -20.65
C ARG A 56 -8.83 0.79 -21.38
N LYS A 57 -9.50 1.77 -20.78
CA LYS A 57 -10.64 2.46 -21.40
C LYS A 57 -10.23 3.41 -22.54
N SER A 58 -8.95 3.75 -22.66
CA SER A 58 -8.42 4.56 -23.75
C SER A 58 -7.98 3.71 -24.96
N GLU A 59 -7.87 2.40 -24.80
CA GLU A 59 -7.45 1.45 -25.84
C GLU A 59 -8.65 0.72 -26.49
N GLU A 60 -9.86 0.89 -25.96
CA GLU A 60 -11.15 0.44 -26.53
C GLU A 60 -11.82 1.55 -27.34
#